data_AF-A0A059PFM7-F1
#
_entry.id   AF-A0A059PFM7-F1
#
_cell.length_a   1.000
_cell.length_b   1.000
_cell.length_c   1.000
_cell.angle_alpha   90.00
_cell.angle_beta   90.00
_cell.angle_gamma   90.00
#
_symmetry.space_group_name_H-M   'P 1'
#
loop_
_entity.id
_entity.type
_entity.pdbx_description
1 polymer ?
#
loop_
_entity_poly.entity_id
_entity_poly.type
_entity_poly.pdbx_seq_one_letter_code
_entity_poly.pdbx_strand_id
1 'polypeptide(L)'
;PEKPPPLPAQENHLRNSNSQNHRDNLKNQRNLLVNEHHSMQQEYQYQYPTTTPTPTTISSGTQHDSMFTINSDYDAYLLDFPLLGDDFLLYLARMELRCRFKRTERVLQSGLCVSGQTISGARSRLHHLLVNKGTQIIVNIGSVDIMRGRPIVQIQHDFRQLVKDMHNRGLVPILTTLAPLANYC
;
A
#
# COMPACT_ATOMS: atom_id res chain seq x y z
N PRO A 1 35.43 -28.00 59.85
CA PRO A 1 36.86 -27.85 60.20
C PRO A 1 37.68 -28.99 59.60
N GLU A 2 38.39 -28.72 58.50
CA GLU A 2 39.61 -29.43 58.10
C GLU A 2 40.22 -28.71 56.89
N LYS A 3 41.50 -28.35 57.00
CA LYS A 3 42.36 -27.79 55.95
C LYS A 3 43.49 -28.80 55.76
N PRO A 4 43.90 -29.12 54.53
CA PRO A 4 45.31 -28.89 54.12
C PRO A 4 45.47 -28.76 52.59
N PRO A 5 46.66 -28.75 51.95
CA PRO A 5 48.04 -28.42 52.36
C PRO A 5 48.69 -27.32 51.45
N PRO A 6 49.99 -26.96 51.65
CA PRO A 6 50.67 -25.87 50.94
C PRO A 6 51.48 -26.28 49.68
N LEU A 7 51.96 -25.22 48.99
CA LEU A 7 52.64 -25.06 47.68
C LEU A 7 53.80 -26.01 47.31
N PRO A 8 54.23 -25.96 46.02
CA PRO A 8 55.64 -25.61 45.77
C PRO A 8 55.85 -24.49 44.73
N ALA A 9 57.05 -23.92 44.81
CA ALA A 9 57.58 -22.74 44.11
C ALA A 9 58.33 -23.07 42.80
N GLN A 10 58.55 -22.05 41.96
CA GLN A 10 59.74 -21.76 41.10
C GLN A 10 59.42 -20.53 40.21
N GLU A 11 59.90 -19.31 40.50
CA GLU A 11 61.22 -18.67 40.27
C GLU A 11 61.38 -17.93 38.91
N ASN A 12 61.42 -16.59 39.04
CA ASN A 12 62.29 -15.57 38.41
C ASN A 12 62.54 -15.55 36.87
N HIS A 13 62.16 -14.47 36.19
CA HIS A 13 63.07 -13.35 35.84
C HIS A 13 62.44 -12.33 34.84
N LEU A 14 62.69 -11.04 35.11
CA LEU A 14 62.45 -9.86 34.26
C LEU A 14 63.15 -9.94 32.88
N ARG A 15 62.50 -9.42 31.82
CA ARG A 15 63.08 -8.35 30.95
C ARG A 15 62.10 -7.77 29.91
N ASN A 16 62.11 -6.43 29.85
CA ASN A 16 61.65 -5.45 28.84
C ASN A 16 61.27 -5.93 27.43
N SER A 17 60.24 -5.31 26.84
CA SER A 17 60.39 -4.37 25.70
C SER A 17 59.08 -3.66 25.31
N ASN A 18 59.20 -2.34 25.16
CA ASN A 18 58.23 -1.37 24.64
C ASN A 18 57.76 -1.67 23.20
N SER A 19 56.56 -1.13 22.89
CA SER A 19 56.12 -0.57 21.59
C SER A 19 54.97 -1.34 20.94
N GLN A 20 53.73 -0.81 21.05
CA GLN A 20 52.74 -0.82 19.96
C GLN A 20 51.41 -0.06 20.21
N ASN A 21 51.25 0.70 21.30
CA ASN A 21 49.98 1.40 21.59
C ASN A 21 49.95 2.89 21.18
N HIS A 22 50.40 3.25 19.97
CA HIS A 22 50.42 4.66 19.54
C HIS A 22 49.99 4.94 18.09
N ARG A 23 49.09 4.14 17.50
CA ARG A 23 48.69 4.33 16.08
C ARG A 23 47.21 4.48 15.76
N ASP A 24 46.30 4.42 16.73
CA ASP A 24 44.85 4.49 16.43
C ASP A 24 44.16 5.82 16.81
N ASN A 25 44.91 6.82 17.29
CA ASN A 25 44.33 8.09 17.76
C ASN A 25 44.52 9.29 16.80
N LEU A 26 44.72 9.05 15.50
CA LEU A 26 44.97 10.10 14.49
C LEU A 26 43.94 10.21 13.35
N LYS A 27 42.83 9.47 13.38
CA LYS A 27 41.82 9.51 12.28
C LYS A 27 40.52 10.27 12.58
N ASN A 28 40.30 10.72 13.82
CA ASN A 28 39.04 11.37 14.22
C ASN A 28 39.09 12.90 14.38
N GLN A 29 40.14 13.60 13.92
CA GLN A 29 40.28 15.06 14.09
C GLN A 29 40.61 15.84 12.80
N ARG A 30 40.16 15.40 11.61
CA ARG A 30 40.52 16.08 10.35
C ARG A 30 39.39 16.44 9.38
N ASN A 31 38.11 16.42 9.79
CA ASN A 31 37.00 16.88 8.93
C ASN A 31 36.05 17.90 9.59
N LEU A 32 36.35 18.36 10.81
CA LEU A 32 35.79 19.61 11.35
C LEU A 32 36.91 20.65 11.27
N LEU A 33 36.66 21.81 10.66
CA LEU A 33 37.55 22.98 10.50
C LEU A 33 38.26 23.13 9.15
N VAL A 34 37.53 23.33 8.04
CA VAL A 34 37.99 24.22 6.94
C VAL A 34 36.78 24.91 6.28
N ASN A 35 36.59 26.19 6.62
CA ASN A 35 36.11 27.33 5.83
C ASN A 35 34.74 27.19 5.11
N GLU A 36 33.62 27.78 5.53
CA GLU A 36 33.31 29.21 5.77
C GLU A 36 34.23 30.26 5.11
N HIS A 37 33.58 31.14 4.31
CA HIS A 37 34.08 32.28 3.54
C HIS A 37 34.58 32.01 2.11
N HIS A 38 33.63 31.84 1.17
CA HIS A 38 33.67 32.59 -0.08
C HIS A 38 32.28 33.11 -0.45
N SER A 39 32.21 34.43 -0.52
CA SER A 39 31.06 35.29 -0.79
C SER A 39 30.79 35.47 -2.29
N MET A 40 29.51 35.67 -2.60
CA MET A 40 28.93 36.36 -3.76
C MET A 40 29.53 36.09 -5.15
N GLN A 41 28.79 35.38 -5.98
CA GLN A 41 28.57 35.76 -7.38
C GLN A 41 27.20 35.24 -7.87
N GLN A 42 26.48 36.16 -8.50
CA GLN A 42 25.13 36.05 -9.03
C GLN A 42 25.05 35.09 -10.22
N GLU A 43 23.96 34.35 -10.34
CA GLU A 43 23.35 34.10 -11.65
C GLU A 43 21.82 34.15 -11.52
N TYR A 44 21.25 35.17 -12.18
CA TYR A 44 19.82 35.38 -12.36
C TYR A 44 19.32 34.43 -13.45
N GLN A 45 18.31 33.61 -13.18
CA GLN A 45 17.32 33.22 -14.20
C GLN A 45 15.92 33.06 -13.63
N TYR A 46 15.12 34.10 -13.90
CA TYR A 46 13.68 34.18 -14.11
C TYR A 46 12.72 33.36 -13.22
N GLN A 47 12.13 34.14 -12.32
CA GLN A 47 10.88 33.93 -11.62
C GLN A 47 9.70 33.92 -12.61
N TYR A 48 9.08 32.75 -12.84
CA TYR A 48 7.72 32.68 -13.39
C TYR A 48 6.74 32.60 -12.21
N PRO A 49 5.67 33.41 -12.17
CA PRO A 49 4.65 33.29 -11.14
C PRO A 49 3.95 31.93 -11.31
N THR A 50 3.90 31.18 -10.21
CA THR A 50 3.17 29.92 -10.09
C THR A 50 1.69 30.23 -10.32
N THR A 51 1.21 29.96 -11.53
CA THR A 51 -0.22 29.97 -11.84
C THR A 51 -0.89 28.89 -11.00
N THR A 52 -1.90 29.31 -10.22
CA THR A 52 -2.87 28.45 -9.52
C THR A 52 -3.24 27.22 -10.35
N PRO A 53 -3.08 25.98 -9.85
CA PRO A 53 -3.51 24.80 -10.57
C PRO A 53 -5.04 24.73 -10.54
N THR A 54 -5.66 24.83 -11.71
CA THR A 54 -7.02 24.34 -11.93
C THR A 54 -7.03 22.81 -11.87
N PRO A 55 -8.09 22.19 -11.32
CA PRO A 55 -8.12 20.76 -11.04
C PRO A 55 -8.43 19.99 -12.32
N THR A 56 -7.41 19.65 -13.11
CA THR A 56 -7.56 18.56 -14.08
C THR A 56 -6.22 17.91 -14.35
N THR A 57 -6.14 16.63 -13.96
CA THR A 57 -5.21 15.60 -14.46
C THR A 57 -3.71 15.89 -14.35
N ILE A 58 -3.13 15.49 -13.22
CA ILE A 58 -1.68 15.23 -13.12
C ILE A 58 -1.47 13.72 -13.06
N SER A 59 -1.26 13.10 -14.23
CA SER A 59 -0.72 11.74 -14.33
C SER A 59 0.78 11.79 -14.00
N SER A 60 1.14 11.57 -12.75
CA SER A 60 2.53 11.32 -12.36
C SER A 60 2.93 9.91 -12.78
N GLY A 61 3.72 9.82 -13.86
CA GLY A 61 4.31 8.57 -14.35
C GLY A 61 5.34 8.00 -13.38
N THR A 62 4.90 7.08 -12.52
CA THR A 62 5.71 5.98 -11.97
C THR A 62 4.75 4.81 -11.74
N GLN A 63 4.70 3.88 -12.69
CA GLN A 63 3.72 2.78 -12.68
C GLN A 63 4.15 1.69 -11.70
N HIS A 64 3.61 1.75 -10.49
CA HIS A 64 3.61 0.61 -9.57
C HIS A 64 2.24 -0.06 -9.69
N ASP A 65 2.13 -1.07 -10.57
CA ASP A 65 0.92 -1.88 -10.79
C ASP A 65 0.71 -2.85 -9.61
N SER A 66 0.60 -2.29 -8.41
CA SER A 66 0.41 -3.05 -7.18
C SER A 66 -1.03 -3.53 -7.10
N MET A 67 -1.23 -4.76 -6.63
CA MET A 67 -2.55 -5.31 -6.37
C MET A 67 -3.36 -4.48 -5.36
N PHE A 68 -2.68 -3.69 -4.53
CA PHE A 68 -3.22 -3.06 -3.32
C PHE A 68 -3.53 -1.56 -3.48
N THR A 69 -3.08 -0.96 -4.58
CA THR A 69 -3.32 0.44 -4.93
C THR A 69 -4.23 0.51 -6.14
N ILE A 70 -5.27 1.35 -6.05
CA ILE A 70 -6.21 1.60 -7.13
C ILE A 70 -6.01 3.00 -7.71
N ASN A 71 -6.12 3.15 -9.02
CA ASN A 71 -5.91 4.43 -9.72
C ASN A 71 -7.04 4.69 -10.73
N SER A 72 -7.68 5.85 -10.64
CA SER A 72 -8.76 6.30 -11.53
C SER A 72 -8.38 6.35 -13.02
N ASP A 73 -7.10 6.51 -13.35
CA ASP A 73 -6.65 6.55 -14.76
C ASP A 73 -6.81 5.21 -15.48
N TYR A 74 -6.87 4.10 -14.73
CA TYR A 74 -6.84 2.75 -15.28
C TYR A 74 -7.90 1.82 -14.69
N ASP A 75 -8.25 1.98 -13.42
CA ASP A 75 -9.18 1.11 -12.73
C ASP A 75 -10.65 1.54 -12.89
N ALA A 76 -11.56 0.67 -12.47
CA ALA A 76 -12.99 0.94 -12.51
C ALA A 76 -13.37 2.07 -11.52
N TYR A 77 -13.70 3.24 -12.06
CA TYR A 77 -14.14 4.42 -11.34
C TYR A 77 -15.33 5.06 -12.06
N LEU A 78 -16.29 5.59 -11.30
CA LEU A 78 -17.39 6.41 -11.79
C LEU A 78 -17.31 7.77 -11.11
N LEU A 79 -17.04 8.86 -11.84
CA LEU A 79 -16.99 10.22 -11.28
C LEU A 79 -16.13 10.32 -10.01
N ASP A 80 -14.90 9.81 -10.08
CA ASP A 80 -13.94 9.74 -8.95
C ASP A 80 -14.33 8.82 -7.78
N PHE A 81 -15.44 8.10 -7.87
CA PHE A 81 -15.81 7.05 -6.92
C PHE A 81 -15.27 5.69 -7.39
N PRO A 82 -14.43 5.00 -6.59
CA PRO A 82 -14.06 3.62 -6.86
C PRO A 82 -15.27 2.71 -6.96
N LEU A 83 -15.19 1.75 -7.87
CA LEU A 83 -16.24 0.78 -8.12
C LEU A 83 -15.86 -0.59 -7.54
N LEU A 84 -16.68 -1.12 -6.64
CA LEU A 84 -16.58 -2.48 -6.11
C LEU A 84 -17.74 -3.33 -6.65
N GLY A 85 -17.42 -4.43 -7.31
CA GLY A 85 -18.45 -5.32 -7.82
C GLY A 85 -17.96 -6.50 -8.64
N ASP A 86 -18.92 -7.25 -9.14
CA ASP A 86 -18.70 -8.42 -9.99
C ASP A 86 -18.70 -8.07 -11.48
N ASP A 87 -18.95 -9.06 -12.35
CA ASP A 87 -18.96 -8.93 -13.80
C ASP A 87 -19.90 -7.84 -14.33
N PHE A 88 -21.05 -7.58 -13.68
CA PHE A 88 -21.99 -6.56 -14.17
C PHE A 88 -21.35 -5.18 -14.15
N LEU A 89 -20.73 -4.85 -13.02
CA LEU A 89 -20.14 -3.53 -12.82
C LEU A 89 -18.77 -3.43 -13.50
N LEU A 90 -18.03 -4.54 -13.57
CA LEU A 90 -16.81 -4.65 -14.36
C LEU A 90 -17.08 -4.41 -15.86
N TYR A 91 -18.14 -4.99 -16.40
CA TYR A 91 -18.53 -4.83 -17.79
C TYR A 91 -19.01 -3.39 -18.08
N LEU A 92 -19.85 -2.82 -17.20
CA LEU A 92 -20.24 -1.41 -17.30
C LEU A 92 -19.00 -0.49 -17.30
N ALA A 93 -18.07 -0.71 -16.37
CA ALA A 93 -16.85 0.08 -16.30
C ALA A 93 -15.98 -0.05 -17.56
N ARG A 94 -15.95 -1.25 -18.16
CA ARG A 94 -15.20 -1.49 -19.39
C ARG A 94 -15.81 -0.77 -20.59
N MET A 95 -17.13 -0.85 -20.75
CA MET A 95 -17.83 -0.34 -21.92
C MET A 95 -18.01 1.19 -21.86
N GLU A 96 -18.42 1.71 -20.70
CA GLU A 96 -18.85 3.10 -20.56
C GLU A 96 -17.78 3.99 -19.90
N LEU A 97 -16.97 3.42 -18.99
CA LEU A 97 -16.02 4.19 -18.16
C LEU A 97 -14.56 4.01 -18.60
N ARG A 98 -14.34 3.27 -19.70
CA ARG A 98 -13.03 3.04 -20.32
C ARG A 98 -11.97 2.45 -19.39
N CYS A 99 -12.39 1.67 -18.40
CA CYS A 99 -11.45 1.01 -17.49
C CYS A 99 -10.54 0.02 -18.25
N ARG A 100 -9.37 -0.26 -17.68
CA ARG A 100 -8.41 -1.25 -18.17
C ARG A 100 -8.38 -2.47 -17.27
N PHE A 101 -8.20 -3.63 -17.88
CA PHE A 101 -7.99 -4.87 -17.14
C PHE A 101 -6.53 -5.01 -16.74
N LYS A 102 -6.29 -5.54 -15.54
CA LYS A 102 -4.93 -5.93 -15.10
C LYS A 102 -4.42 -7.09 -15.95
N ARG A 103 -3.30 -6.89 -16.65
CA ARG A 103 -2.75 -7.86 -17.63
C ARG A 103 -2.06 -9.06 -17.00
N THR A 104 -1.58 -8.90 -15.77
CA THR A 104 -0.81 -9.92 -15.04
C THR A 104 -1.71 -10.97 -14.39
N GLU A 105 -3.03 -10.79 -14.48
CA GLU A 105 -4.00 -11.51 -13.66
C GLU A 105 -4.86 -12.42 -14.56
N ARG A 106 -5.01 -13.67 -14.15
CA ARG A 106 -5.77 -14.66 -14.94
C ARG A 106 -7.27 -14.37 -14.93
N VAL A 107 -7.77 -13.85 -13.81
CA VAL A 107 -9.16 -13.45 -13.64
C VAL A 107 -9.30 -11.99 -14.07
N LEU A 108 -10.29 -11.71 -14.93
CA LEU A 108 -10.57 -10.35 -15.37
C LEU A 108 -10.89 -9.46 -14.17
N GLN A 109 -10.16 -8.37 -14.03
CA GLN A 109 -10.37 -7.39 -12.96
C GLN A 109 -9.88 -6.00 -13.35
N SER A 110 -10.49 -4.99 -12.73
CA SER A 110 -10.11 -3.58 -12.82
C SER A 110 -10.43 -2.93 -11.47
N GLY A 111 -9.40 -2.49 -10.75
CA GLY A 111 -9.53 -2.05 -9.36
C GLY A 111 -10.22 -3.08 -8.45
N LEU A 112 -11.33 -2.66 -7.84
CA LEU A 112 -12.15 -3.49 -6.95
C LEU A 112 -13.24 -4.28 -7.68
N CYS A 113 -13.40 -4.09 -9.00
CA CYS A 113 -14.31 -4.88 -9.82
C CYS A 113 -13.61 -6.13 -10.36
N VAL A 114 -14.17 -7.31 -10.08
CA VAL A 114 -13.52 -8.60 -10.38
C VAL A 114 -14.54 -9.61 -10.89
N SER A 115 -14.18 -10.30 -11.97
CA SER A 115 -15.01 -11.37 -12.52
C SER A 115 -15.22 -12.51 -11.51
N GLY A 116 -16.48 -12.92 -11.33
CA GLY A 116 -16.87 -13.95 -10.37
C GLY A 116 -16.68 -13.55 -8.89
N GLN A 117 -16.63 -12.25 -8.57
CA GLN A 117 -16.50 -11.78 -7.20
C GLN A 117 -17.76 -12.07 -6.36
N THR A 118 -17.57 -12.78 -5.26
CA THR A 118 -18.59 -12.92 -4.21
C THR A 118 -18.44 -11.82 -3.16
N ILE A 119 -19.45 -11.67 -2.29
CA ILE A 119 -19.38 -10.78 -1.12
C ILE A 119 -18.18 -11.15 -0.23
N SER A 120 -17.94 -12.43 0.01
CA SER A 120 -16.76 -12.90 0.76
C SER A 120 -15.45 -12.52 0.09
N GLY A 121 -15.35 -12.66 -1.24
CA GLY A 121 -14.17 -12.25 -2.01
C GLY A 121 -13.95 -10.73 -2.01
N ALA A 122 -15.04 -9.95 -2.02
CA ALA A 122 -14.98 -8.51 -1.87
C ALA A 122 -14.43 -8.11 -0.49
N ARG A 123 -14.87 -8.77 0.59
CA ARG A 123 -14.33 -8.55 1.95
C ARG A 123 -12.84 -8.82 2.01
N SER A 124 -12.38 -9.96 1.48
CA SER A 124 -10.95 -10.28 1.43
C SER A 124 -10.15 -9.21 0.69
N ARG A 125 -10.63 -8.75 -0.47
CA ARG A 125 -9.95 -7.67 -1.22
C ARG A 125 -9.95 -6.35 -0.47
N LEU A 126 -11.04 -6.03 0.22
CA LEU A 126 -11.16 -4.82 1.00
C LEU A 126 -10.08 -4.76 2.09
N HIS A 127 -9.76 -5.88 2.76
CA HIS A 127 -8.70 -5.90 3.78
C HIS A 127 -7.32 -5.51 3.25
N HIS A 128 -7.05 -5.75 1.97
CA HIS A 128 -5.77 -5.44 1.35
C HIS A 128 -5.74 -4.10 0.61
N LEU A 129 -6.87 -3.41 0.50
CA LEU A 129 -6.98 -2.15 -0.21
C LEU A 129 -6.31 -1.00 0.56
N LEU A 130 -5.41 -0.24 -0.04
CA LEU A 130 -4.84 0.96 0.59
C LEU A 130 -5.53 2.21 0.03
N VAL A 131 -6.46 2.77 0.81
CA VAL A 131 -7.19 4.00 0.49
C VAL A 131 -7.37 4.87 1.72
N ASN A 132 -7.58 6.17 1.51
CA ASN A 132 -7.81 7.13 2.59
C ASN A 132 -9.14 6.88 3.31
N LYS A 133 -9.18 7.24 4.60
CA LYS A 133 -10.45 7.30 5.35
C LYS A 133 -11.36 8.36 4.70
N GLY A 134 -12.66 8.11 4.72
CA GLY A 134 -13.68 8.93 4.08
C GLY A 134 -13.89 8.63 2.59
N THR A 135 -13.11 7.72 2.00
CA THR A 135 -13.31 7.31 0.59
C THR A 135 -14.70 6.71 0.43
N GLN A 136 -15.48 7.29 -0.48
CA GLN A 136 -16.80 6.81 -0.87
C GLN A 136 -16.65 5.79 -2.00
N ILE A 137 -17.24 4.60 -1.85
CA ILE A 137 -17.08 3.49 -2.82
C ILE A 137 -18.47 3.05 -3.27
N ILE A 138 -18.70 2.98 -4.58
CA ILE A 138 -19.95 2.45 -5.14
C ILE A 138 -19.88 0.93 -5.15
N VAL A 139 -20.90 0.30 -4.57
CA VAL A 139 -20.95 -1.15 -4.35
C VAL A 139 -22.15 -1.76 -5.08
N ASN A 140 -21.88 -2.71 -5.98
CA ASN A 140 -22.88 -3.65 -6.51
C ASN A 140 -22.30 -5.06 -6.40
N ILE A 141 -22.78 -5.85 -5.44
CA ILE A 141 -22.21 -7.16 -5.15
C ILE A 141 -23.29 -8.10 -4.61
N GLY A 142 -23.17 -9.37 -4.96
CA GLY A 142 -24.08 -10.44 -4.51
C GLY A 142 -24.73 -11.22 -5.64
N SER A 143 -24.63 -10.76 -6.89
CA SER A 143 -25.14 -11.49 -8.06
C SER A 143 -24.49 -12.86 -8.15
N VAL A 144 -23.17 -12.93 -7.97
CA VAL A 144 -22.42 -14.20 -8.01
C VAL A 144 -22.82 -15.13 -6.86
N ASP A 145 -23.06 -14.60 -5.65
CA ASP A 145 -23.50 -15.43 -4.52
C ASP A 145 -24.89 -16.06 -4.79
N ILE A 146 -25.81 -15.29 -5.38
CA ILE A 146 -27.12 -15.78 -5.82
C ILE A 146 -26.92 -16.84 -6.92
N MET A 147 -26.13 -16.54 -7.96
CA MET A 147 -25.89 -17.46 -9.07
C MET A 147 -25.26 -18.79 -8.63
N ARG A 148 -24.47 -18.78 -7.55
CA ARG A 148 -23.89 -19.99 -6.93
C ARG A 148 -24.86 -20.74 -6.01
N GLY A 149 -26.10 -20.27 -5.88
CA GLY A 149 -27.12 -20.90 -5.05
C GLY A 149 -26.85 -20.78 -3.55
N ARG A 150 -26.16 -19.71 -3.10
CA ARG A 150 -25.91 -19.55 -1.67
C ARG A 150 -27.22 -19.23 -0.92
N PRO A 151 -27.43 -19.78 0.29
CA PRO A 151 -28.62 -19.47 1.07
C PRO A 151 -28.74 -17.98 1.37
N ILE A 152 -29.94 -17.42 1.21
CA ILE A 152 -30.17 -15.97 1.39
C ILE A 152 -29.71 -15.44 2.75
N VAL A 153 -29.88 -16.23 3.81
CA VAL A 153 -29.44 -15.88 5.17
C VAL A 153 -27.92 -15.71 5.23
N GLN A 154 -27.16 -16.54 4.50
CA GLN A 154 -25.70 -16.41 4.41
C GLN A 154 -25.31 -15.18 3.58
N ILE A 155 -25.99 -14.94 2.45
CA ILE A 155 -25.75 -13.76 1.60
C ILE A 155 -25.96 -12.48 2.42
N GLN A 156 -27.09 -12.38 3.12
CA GLN A 156 -27.41 -11.25 4.00
C GLN A 156 -26.38 -11.12 5.14
N HIS A 157 -25.96 -12.24 5.73
CA HIS A 157 -24.94 -12.23 6.75
C HIS A 157 -23.62 -11.66 6.25
N ASP A 158 -23.12 -12.19 5.14
CA ASP A 158 -21.85 -11.79 4.56
C ASP A 158 -21.90 -10.32 4.10
N PHE A 159 -23.04 -9.87 3.56
CA PHE A 159 -23.22 -8.47 3.16
C PHE A 159 -23.14 -7.53 4.37
N ARG A 160 -23.78 -7.89 5.48
CA ARG A 160 -23.69 -7.12 6.73
C ARG A 160 -22.25 -7.04 7.24
N GLN A 161 -21.50 -8.13 7.15
CA GLN A 161 -20.08 -8.12 7.53
C GLN A 161 -19.27 -7.23 6.59
N LEU A 162 -19.53 -7.24 5.28
CA LEU A 162 -18.87 -6.33 4.34
C LEU A 162 -19.09 -4.86 4.69
N VAL A 163 -20.33 -4.46 4.94
CA VAL A 163 -20.66 -3.08 5.33
C VAL A 163 -19.98 -2.70 6.66
N LYS A 164 -19.96 -3.62 7.62
CA LYS A 164 -19.25 -3.44 8.89
C LYS A 164 -17.74 -3.27 8.67
N ASP A 165 -17.13 -4.09 7.81
CA ASP A 165 -15.71 -4.03 7.49
C ASP A 165 -15.34 -2.71 6.78
N MET A 166 -16.22 -2.21 5.89
CA MET A 166 -16.06 -0.88 5.28
C MET A 166 -16.11 0.22 6.33
N HIS A 167 -17.11 0.20 7.21
CA HIS A 167 -17.28 1.21 8.25
C HIS A 167 -16.10 1.22 9.24
N ASN A 168 -15.64 0.05 9.68
CA ASN A 168 -14.47 -0.07 10.57
C ASN A 168 -13.19 0.52 9.97
N ARG A 169 -13.08 0.52 8.64
CA ARG A 169 -11.95 1.10 7.91
C ARG A 169 -12.14 2.57 7.58
N GLY A 170 -13.27 3.17 7.97
CA GLY A 170 -13.62 4.55 7.66
C GLY A 170 -14.02 4.75 6.19
N LEU A 171 -14.49 3.71 5.51
CA LEU A 171 -14.98 3.78 4.13
C LEU A 171 -16.49 3.97 4.12
N VAL A 172 -16.98 4.72 3.13
CA VAL A 172 -18.39 5.06 3.01
C VAL A 172 -18.98 4.30 1.81
N PRO A 173 -19.74 3.21 2.04
CA PRO A 173 -20.38 2.48 0.95
C PRO A 173 -21.56 3.26 0.36
N ILE A 174 -21.57 3.44 -0.97
CA ILE A 174 -22.73 3.86 -1.76
C ILE A 174 -23.33 2.59 -2.36
N LEU A 175 -24.43 2.13 -1.77
CA LEU A 175 -25.02 0.84 -2.12
C LEU A 175 -25.96 0.96 -3.33
N THR A 176 -25.82 0.02 -4.25
CA THR A 176 -26.77 -0.19 -5.35
C THR A 176 -27.41 -1.56 -5.22
N THR A 177 -28.66 -1.70 -5.64
CA THR A 177 -29.36 -2.99 -5.65
C THR A 177 -28.95 -3.82 -6.84
N LEU A 178 -29.13 -5.14 -6.73
CA LEU A 178 -28.84 -6.05 -7.83
C LEU A 178 -29.81 -5.83 -8.99
N ALA A 179 -29.26 -5.78 -10.20
CA ALA A 179 -30.05 -5.81 -11.43
C ALA A 179 -30.74 -7.18 -11.58
N PRO A 180 -31.89 -7.26 -12.27
CA PRO A 180 -32.55 -8.54 -12.51
C PRO A 180 -31.65 -9.48 -13.32
N LEU A 181 -31.47 -10.70 -12.82
CA LEU A 181 -30.74 -11.77 -13.52
C LEU A 181 -31.68 -12.47 -14.49
N ALA A 182 -31.89 -11.89 -15.67
CA ALA A 182 -32.89 -12.37 -16.64
C ALA A 182 -32.75 -13.84 -17.06
N ASN A 183 -31.54 -14.41 -16.95
CA ASN A 183 -31.23 -15.79 -17.35
C ASN A 183 -31.10 -16.75 -16.15
N TYR A 184 -31.47 -16.31 -14.94
CA TYR A 184 -31.39 -17.11 -13.72
C TYR A 184 -32.76 -17.74 -13.44
N CYS A 185 -32.84 -19.06 -13.55
CA CYS A 185 -34.04 -19.88 -13.34
C CYS A 185 -33.90 -20.77 -12.11
#